data_AF-A0A7C1AM01-F1
#
_entry.id   AF-A0A7C1AM01-F1
#
_cell.length_a   1.000
_cell.length_b   1.000
_cell.length_c   1.000
_cell.angle_alpha   90.00
_cell.angle_beta   90.00
_cell.angle_gamma   90.00
#
_symmetry.space_group_name_H-M   'P 1'
#
loop_
_entity.id
_entity.type
_entity.pdbx_description
1 polymer ?
#
loop_
_entity_poly.entity_id
_entity_poly.type
_entity_poly.pdbx_seq_one_letter_code
_entity_poly.pdbx_strand_id
1 'polypeptide(L)'
;MTALLKWSGMLPNWVEQAAGHFYRFVAKGFYPALMLGVGMIHLKLDGVIKALSSPQYIIIVILVVFGAALGAALVGKLFKLYPIESAIAGGLCMANMGGSGDIAVLASSHRLELMPFAQISSRIGGALMLLIAQLTISILASAL
;
A
#
# COMPACT_ATOMS: atom_id res chain seq x y z
N MET A 1 14.75 -11.09 -3.48
CA MET A 1 16.02 -11.29 -4.22
C MET A 1 16.96 -10.08 -4.10
N THR A 2 16.51 -8.86 -4.38
CA THR A 2 17.31 -7.63 -4.22
C THR A 2 17.84 -7.40 -2.80
N ALA A 3 17.03 -7.69 -1.77
CA ALA A 3 17.47 -7.61 -0.37
C ALA A 3 18.59 -8.61 -0.03
N LEU A 4 18.56 -9.83 -0.60
CA LEU A 4 19.60 -10.83 -0.41
C LEU A 4 20.90 -10.41 -1.10
N LEU A 5 20.82 -9.84 -2.29
CA LEU A 5 21.97 -9.30 -3.01
C LEU A 5 22.64 -8.16 -2.22
N LYS A 6 21.86 -7.24 -1.66
CA LYS A 6 22.36 -6.17 -0.79
C LYS A 6 22.99 -6.70 0.49
N TRP A 7 22.37 -7.71 1.11
CA TRP A 7 22.91 -8.35 2.31
C TRP A 7 24.20 -9.13 2.05
N SER A 8 24.32 -9.78 0.90
CA SER A 8 25.50 -10.56 0.50
C SER A 8 26.75 -9.74 0.22
N GLY A 9 26.65 -8.41 0.12
CA GLY A 9 27.77 -7.51 -0.17
C GLY A 9 28.41 -7.71 -1.54
N MET A 10 27.79 -8.50 -2.43
CA MET A 10 28.33 -8.83 -3.75
C MET A 10 28.33 -7.64 -4.73
N LEU A 11 27.50 -6.62 -4.46
CA LEU A 11 27.37 -5.45 -5.32
C LEU A 11 28.28 -4.32 -4.83
N PRO A 12 29.14 -3.76 -5.70
CA PRO A 12 29.93 -2.60 -5.33
C PRO A 12 29.06 -1.36 -5.11
N ASN A 13 29.45 -0.52 -4.15
CA ASN A 13 28.68 0.64 -3.68
C ASN A 13 28.21 1.59 -4.80
N TRP A 14 28.98 1.73 -5.88
CA TRP A 14 28.62 2.60 -7.00
C TRP A 14 27.39 2.09 -7.76
N VAL A 15 27.18 0.77 -7.85
CA VAL A 15 26.01 0.17 -8.51
C VAL A 15 24.76 0.40 -7.68
N GLU A 16 24.85 0.26 -6.35
CA GLU A 16 23.72 0.55 -5.46
C GLU A 16 23.27 2.01 -5.55
N GLN A 17 24.25 2.93 -5.57
CA GLN A 17 23.97 4.36 -5.71
C GLN A 17 23.38 4.69 -7.10
N ALA A 18 23.93 4.10 -8.16
CA ALA A 18 23.41 4.28 -9.52
C ALA A 18 21.96 3.77 -9.64
N ALA A 19 21.65 2.61 -9.06
CA ALA A 19 20.28 2.07 -9.01
C ALA A 19 19.34 3.00 -8.24
N GLY A 20 19.78 3.55 -7.10
CA GLY A 20 19.02 4.53 -6.33
C GLY A 20 18.76 5.83 -7.07
N HIS A 21 19.76 6.36 -7.80
CA HIS A 21 19.62 7.54 -8.63
C HIS A 21 18.68 7.31 -9.81
N PHE A 22 18.81 6.16 -10.49
CA PHE A 22 17.90 5.77 -11.57
C PHE A 22 16.46 5.65 -11.06
N TYR A 23 16.24 5.00 -9.91
CA TYR A 23 14.91 4.92 -9.30
C TYR A 23 14.33 6.30 -9.02
N ARG A 24 15.10 7.22 -8.42
CA ARG A 24 14.65 8.60 -8.17
C ARG A 24 14.38 9.37 -9.45
N PHE A 25 15.19 9.17 -10.49
CA PHE A 25 14.98 9.80 -11.80
C PHE A 25 13.66 9.35 -12.41
N VAL A 26 13.41 8.03 -12.45
CA VAL A 26 12.15 7.48 -12.97
C VAL A 26 10.97 7.95 -12.11
N ALA A 27 11.09 7.83 -10.80
CA ALA A 27 10.05 8.21 -9.86
C ALA A 27 9.71 9.71 -9.91
N LYS A 28 10.68 10.61 -10.13
CA LYS A 28 10.39 12.05 -10.22
C LYS A 28 9.92 12.46 -11.62
N GLY A 29 10.54 11.93 -12.67
CA GLY A 29 10.27 12.35 -14.05
C GLY A 29 9.00 11.74 -14.64
N PHE A 30 8.69 10.48 -14.32
CA PHE A 30 7.60 9.74 -14.93
C PHE A 30 6.38 9.56 -14.02
N TYR A 31 6.42 10.08 -12.79
CA TYR A 31 5.32 9.96 -11.84
C TYR A 31 3.96 10.43 -12.39
N PRO A 32 3.83 11.61 -13.02
CA PRO A 32 2.54 12.07 -13.54
C PRO A 32 1.97 11.13 -14.62
N ALA A 33 2.84 10.65 -15.51
CA ALA A 33 2.46 9.69 -16.55
C ALA A 33 2.05 8.33 -15.94
N LEU A 34 2.75 7.89 -14.90
CA LEU A 34 2.43 6.66 -14.19
C LEU A 34 1.06 6.73 -13.48
N MET A 35 0.76 7.84 -12.81
CA MET A 35 -0.54 8.04 -12.15
C MET A 35 -1.69 8.11 -13.14
N LEU A 36 -1.49 8.78 -14.27
CA LEU A 36 -2.46 8.79 -15.37
C LEU A 36 -2.73 7.37 -15.86
N GLY A 37 -1.68 6.58 -16.11
CA GLY A 37 -1.80 5.18 -16.55
C GLY A 37 -2.52 4.29 -15.54
N VAL A 38 -2.19 4.41 -14.24
CA VAL A 38 -2.87 3.67 -13.18
C VAL A 38 -4.36 4.01 -13.15
N GLY A 39 -4.70 5.30 -13.23
CA GLY A 39 -6.08 5.75 -13.27
C GLY A 39 -6.85 5.18 -14.45
N MET A 40 -6.31 5.27 -15.68
CA MET A 40 -6.98 4.76 -16.88
C MET A 40 -7.21 3.23 -16.85
N ILE A 41 -6.29 2.48 -16.25
CA ILE A 41 -6.35 1.01 -16.26
C ILE A 41 -7.17 0.45 -15.08
N HIS A 42 -7.06 1.05 -13.89
CA HIS A 42 -7.60 0.48 -12.65
C HIS A 42 -8.92 1.12 -12.19
N LEU A 43 -9.24 2.36 -12.60
CA LEU A 43 -10.52 3.00 -12.24
C LEU A 43 -11.59 2.70 -13.29
N LYS A 44 -12.52 1.81 -12.94
CA LYS A 44 -13.78 1.62 -13.69
C LYS A 44 -14.79 2.68 -13.28
N LEU A 45 -15.02 3.68 -14.14
CA LEU A 45 -15.92 4.81 -13.86
C LEU A 45 -17.33 4.37 -13.44
N ASP A 46 -17.90 3.34 -14.06
CA ASP A 46 -19.23 2.84 -13.71
C ASP A 46 -19.31 2.35 -12.26
N GLY A 47 -18.26 1.69 -11.76
CA GLY A 47 -18.18 1.23 -10.37
C GLY A 47 -18.05 2.38 -9.40
N VAL A 48 -17.27 3.41 -9.77
CA VAL A 48 -17.09 4.63 -8.96
C VAL A 48 -18.40 5.40 -8.85
N ILE A 49 -19.13 5.60 -9.95
CA ILE A 49 -20.41 6.33 -9.96
C ILE A 49 -21.44 5.61 -9.06
N LYS A 50 -21.52 4.28 -9.14
CA LYS A 50 -22.40 3.48 -8.26
C LYS A 50 -21.99 3.61 -6.80
N ALA A 51 -20.70 3.52 -6.49
CA ALA A 51 -20.18 3.68 -5.13
C ALA A 51 -20.49 5.08 -4.57
N LEU A 52 -20.40 6.13 -5.41
CA LEU A 52 -20.69 7.50 -5.02
C LEU A 52 -22.19 7.81 -4.89
N SER A 53 -23.04 7.04 -5.56
CA SER A 53 -24.50 7.22 -5.52
C SER A 53 -25.12 6.79 -4.19
N SER A 54 -24.40 5.99 -3.38
CA SER A 54 -24.86 5.51 -2.07
C SER A 54 -24.11 6.20 -0.93
N PRO A 55 -24.72 7.16 -0.22
CA PRO A 55 -24.08 7.88 0.88
C PRO A 55 -23.55 6.96 1.99
N GLN A 56 -24.25 5.86 2.25
CA GLN A 56 -23.85 4.85 3.23
C GLN A 56 -22.51 4.19 2.88
N TYR A 57 -22.28 3.89 1.59
CA TYR A 57 -21.05 3.26 1.13
C TYR A 57 -19.84 4.18 1.33
N ILE A 58 -19.99 5.48 1.02
CA ILE A 58 -18.94 6.48 1.23
C ILE A 58 -18.53 6.54 2.71
N ILE A 59 -19.50 6.59 3.63
CA ILE A 59 -19.22 6.65 5.06
C ILE A 59 -18.46 5.40 5.52
N ILE A 60 -18.90 4.21 5.08
CA ILE A 60 -18.23 2.95 5.42
C ILE A 60 -16.77 2.95 4.93
N VAL A 61 -16.52 3.36 3.69
CA VAL A 61 -15.15 3.41 3.14
C VAL A 61 -14.28 4.37 3.95
N ILE A 62 -14.77 5.57 4.27
CA ILE A 62 -14.01 6.55 5.08
C ILE A 62 -13.66 5.96 6.44
N LEU A 63 -14.64 5.35 7.13
CA LEU A 63 -14.43 4.76 8.45
C LEU A 63 -13.42 3.60 8.40
N VAL A 64 -13.49 2.74 7.38
CA VAL A 64 -12.55 1.62 7.23
C VAL A 64 -11.13 2.11 6.94
N VAL A 65 -10.96 3.05 6.02
CA VAL A 65 -9.63 3.62 5.69
C VAL A 65 -9.05 4.35 6.90
N PHE A 66 -9.86 5.13 7.60
CA PHE A 66 -9.44 5.84 8.80
C PHE A 66 -9.10 4.87 9.95
N GLY A 67 -9.92 3.84 10.15
CA GLY A 67 -9.67 2.78 11.12
C GLY A 67 -8.38 2.02 10.83
N ALA A 68 -8.10 1.69 9.57
CA ALA A 68 -6.85 1.06 9.16
C ALA A 68 -5.64 1.96 9.42
N ALA A 69 -5.74 3.25 9.09
CA ALA A 69 -4.67 4.22 9.35
C ALA A 69 -4.40 4.40 10.85
N LEU A 70 -5.45 4.58 11.66
CA LEU A 70 -5.33 4.71 13.12
C LEU A 70 -4.82 3.42 13.78
N GLY A 71 -5.34 2.26 13.39
CA GLY A 71 -4.90 0.97 13.91
C GLY A 71 -3.41 0.75 13.64
N ALA A 72 -2.97 1.00 12.41
CA ALA A 72 -1.56 0.91 12.04
C ALA A 72 -0.70 1.96 12.76
N ALA A 73 -1.19 3.17 12.99
CA ALA A 73 -0.48 4.20 13.75
C ALA A 73 -0.27 3.81 15.21
N LEU A 74 -1.33 3.29 15.87
CA LEU A 74 -1.31 2.88 17.27
C LEU A 74 -0.42 1.65 17.48
N VAL A 75 -0.59 0.63 16.65
CA VAL A 75 0.24 -0.58 16.71
C VAL A 75 1.69 -0.25 16.35
N GLY A 76 1.93 0.58 15.32
CA GLY A 76 3.26 1.05 14.97
C GLY A 76 3.95 1.78 16.12
N LYS A 77 3.22 2.63 16.86
CA LYS A 77 3.73 3.31 18.06
C LYS A 77 4.16 2.33 19.15
N LEU A 78 3.43 1.23 19.34
CA LEU A 78 3.79 0.17 20.30
C LEU A 78 5.14 -0.48 19.95
N PHE A 79 5.43 -0.65 18.66
CA PHE A 79 6.71 -1.15 18.15
C PHE A 79 7.81 -0.07 18.04
N LYS A 80 7.59 1.13 18.60
CA LYS A 80 8.50 2.29 18.51
C LYS A 80 8.77 2.76 17.07
N LEU A 81 7.86 2.47 16.14
CA LEU A 81 7.88 3.03 14.79
C LEU A 81 7.26 4.42 14.79
N TYR A 82 7.60 5.23 13.80
CA TYR A 82 6.98 6.53 13.63
C TYR A 82 5.49 6.35 13.27
N PRO A 83 4.54 6.94 14.04
CA PRO A 83 3.12 6.66 13.86
C PRO A 83 2.59 7.02 12.47
N ILE A 84 3.09 8.10 11.86
CA ILE A 84 2.63 8.57 10.54
C ILE A 84 3.11 7.63 9.43
N GLU A 85 4.38 7.25 9.45
CA GLU A 85 4.97 6.30 8.50
C GLU A 85 4.33 4.92 8.64
N SER A 86 3.98 4.52 9.87
CA SER A 86 3.24 3.29 10.14
C SER A 86 1.81 3.35 9.60
N ALA A 87 1.12 4.48 9.78
CA ALA A 87 -0.20 4.71 9.21
C ALA A 87 -0.18 4.62 7.68
N ILE A 88 0.83 5.20 7.04
CA ILE A 88 0.99 5.21 5.58
C ILE A 88 1.33 3.81 5.06
N ALA A 89 2.43 3.21 5.53
CA ALA A 89 2.94 1.96 4.97
C ALA A 89 2.17 0.71 5.43
N GLY A 90 1.69 0.70 6.69
CA GLY A 90 0.97 -0.44 7.27
C GLY A 90 -0.56 -0.33 7.15
N GLY A 91 -1.11 0.89 7.13
CA GLY A 91 -2.55 1.12 7.06
C GLY A 91 -3.02 1.46 5.65
N LEU A 92 -2.66 2.65 5.17
CA LEU A 92 -3.13 3.18 3.88
C LEU A 92 -2.65 2.35 2.69
N CYS A 93 -1.42 1.84 2.74
CA CYS A 93 -0.91 0.95 1.70
C CYS A 93 -1.56 -0.44 1.71
N MET A 94 -2.28 -0.80 2.77
CA MET A 94 -3.06 -2.04 2.84
C MET A 94 -4.53 -1.83 2.43
N ALA A 95 -5.04 -0.61 2.61
CA ALA A 95 -6.40 -0.21 2.24
C ALA A 95 -6.53 0.29 0.78
N ASN A 96 -5.48 0.14 -0.03
CA ASN A 96 -5.42 0.60 -1.41
C ASN A 96 -5.59 -0.55 -2.42
N MET A 97 -5.41 -0.26 -3.71
CA MET A 97 -5.47 -1.23 -4.82
C MET A 97 -4.14 -1.98 -5.05
N GLY A 98 -3.48 -2.46 -4.00
CA GLY A 98 -2.22 -3.20 -4.08
C GLY A 98 -1.07 -2.38 -4.71
N GLY A 99 -0.20 -3.04 -5.49
CA GLY A 99 1.07 -2.42 -5.94
C GLY A 99 0.94 -1.12 -6.74
N SER A 100 -0.13 -0.91 -7.50
CA SER A 100 -0.39 0.38 -8.18
C SER A 100 -0.94 1.44 -7.23
N GLY A 101 -1.77 1.02 -6.27
CA GLY A 101 -2.22 1.84 -5.15
C GLY A 101 -1.08 2.28 -4.23
N ASP A 102 -0.08 1.42 -4.01
CA ASP A 102 1.08 1.72 -3.16
C ASP A 102 1.83 2.93 -3.71
N ILE A 103 2.04 2.95 -5.02
CA ILE A 103 2.71 4.06 -5.68
C ILE A 103 1.89 5.34 -5.56
N ALA A 104 0.56 5.25 -5.72
CA ALA A 104 -0.32 6.41 -5.60
C ALA A 104 -0.33 7.00 -4.17
N VAL A 105 -0.46 6.16 -3.14
CA VAL A 105 -0.46 6.58 -1.73
C VAL A 105 0.90 7.17 -1.32
N LEU A 106 1.99 6.48 -1.67
CA LEU A 106 3.34 6.92 -1.30
C LEU A 106 3.76 8.18 -2.06
N ALA A 107 3.38 8.31 -3.32
CA ALA A 107 3.68 9.52 -4.06
C ALA A 107 2.85 10.71 -3.58
N SER A 108 1.57 10.50 -3.24
CA SER A 108 0.70 11.54 -2.68
C SER A 108 1.17 12.03 -1.30
N SER A 109 1.88 11.18 -0.55
CA SER A 109 2.50 11.53 0.73
C SER A 109 3.96 11.97 0.62
N HIS A 110 4.53 12.00 -0.60
CA HIS A 110 5.94 12.28 -0.85
C HIS A 110 6.92 11.34 -0.11
N ARG A 111 6.55 10.06 0.05
CA ARG A 111 7.33 9.04 0.78
C ARG A 111 7.63 7.78 -0.04
N LEU A 112 8.05 7.95 -1.29
CA LEU A 112 8.36 6.82 -2.18
C LEU A 112 9.52 5.94 -1.69
N GLU A 113 10.31 6.39 -0.72
CA GLU A 113 11.30 5.58 -0.01
C GLU A 113 10.69 4.44 0.80
N LEU A 114 9.41 4.53 1.16
CA LEU A 114 8.69 3.48 1.90
C LEU A 114 8.16 2.36 0.98
N MET A 115 8.39 2.43 -0.34
CA MET A 115 7.90 1.43 -1.29
C MET A 115 8.26 -0.03 -0.92
N PRO A 116 9.47 -0.35 -0.42
CA PRO A 116 9.77 -1.70 0.03
C PRO A 116 8.85 -2.18 1.16
N PHE A 117 8.48 -1.30 2.10
CA PHE A 117 7.56 -1.63 3.19
C PHE A 117 6.12 -1.78 2.69
N ALA A 118 5.69 -0.90 1.80
CA ALA A 118 4.37 -1.00 1.16
C ALA A 118 4.22 -2.31 0.38
N GLN A 119 5.26 -2.75 -0.35
CA GLN A 119 5.24 -4.02 -1.05
C GLN A 119 5.15 -5.24 -0.12
N ILE A 120 5.82 -5.19 1.04
CA ILE A 120 5.69 -6.22 2.06
C ILE A 120 4.24 -6.26 2.58
N SER A 121 3.67 -5.09 2.89
CA SER A 121 2.29 -4.93 3.34
C SER A 121 1.30 -5.52 2.33
N SER A 122 1.36 -5.10 1.07
CA SER A 122 0.47 -5.55 -0.01
C SER A 122 0.58 -7.03 -0.34
N ARG A 123 1.77 -7.64 -0.22
CA ARG A 123 1.97 -9.06 -0.57
C ARG A 123 1.70 -9.99 0.60
N ILE A 124 2.39 -9.78 1.72
CA ILE A 124 2.27 -10.66 2.88
C ILE A 124 0.99 -10.33 3.65
N GLY A 125 0.71 -9.06 3.89
CA GLY A 125 -0.55 -8.62 4.50
C GLY A 125 -1.76 -8.99 3.66
N GLY A 126 -1.65 -8.89 2.33
CA GLY A 126 -2.65 -9.38 1.38
C GLY A 126 -3.02 -10.85 1.57
N ALA A 127 -2.01 -11.72 1.61
CA ALA A 127 -2.22 -13.16 1.84
C ALA A 127 -2.85 -13.43 3.22
N LEU A 128 -2.40 -12.73 4.26
CA LEU A 128 -2.95 -12.87 5.61
C LEU A 128 -4.42 -12.43 5.69
N MET A 129 -4.78 -11.34 5.02
CA MET A 129 -6.17 -10.87 4.95
C MET A 129 -7.08 -11.87 4.25
N LEU A 130 -6.62 -12.54 3.19
CA LEU A 130 -7.39 -13.60 2.54
C LEU A 130 -7.63 -14.77 3.50
N LEU A 131 -6.60 -15.22 4.23
CA LEU A 131 -6.75 -16.28 5.23
C LEU A 131 -7.77 -15.91 6.32
N ILE A 132 -7.69 -14.67 6.84
CA ILE A 132 -8.64 -14.16 7.83
C ILE A 132 -10.05 -14.12 7.23
N ALA A 133 -10.21 -13.61 6.01
CA ALA A 133 -11.51 -13.55 5.35
C ALA A 133 -12.14 -14.95 5.17
N GLN A 134 -11.35 -15.93 4.72
CA GLN A 134 -11.80 -17.33 4.64
C GLN A 134 -12.26 -17.85 6.00
N LEU A 135 -11.49 -17.60 7.05
CA LEU A 135 -11.83 -18.04 8.41
C LEU A 135 -13.10 -17.36 8.92
N THR A 136 -13.24 -16.04 8.73
CA THR A 136 -14.43 -15.29 9.14
C THR A 136 -15.68 -15.78 8.42
N ILE A 137 -15.59 -16.03 7.10
CA ILE A 137 -16.71 -16.58 6.32
C ILE A 137 -17.08 -17.98 6.83
N SER A 138 -16.08 -18.84 7.09
CA SER A 138 -16.33 -20.19 7.60
C SER A 138 -17.00 -20.19 8.97
N ILE A 139 -16.58 -19.32 9.89
CA ILE A 139 -17.18 -19.20 11.22
C ILE A 139 -18.62 -18.72 11.10
N LEU A 140 -18.87 -17.69 10.28
CA LEU A 140 -20.21 -17.17 10.05
C LEU A 140 -21.12 -18.22 9.43
N ALA A 141 -20.62 -19.00 8.46
CA ALA A 141 -21.36 -20.08 7.82
C ALA A 141 -21.68 -21.24 8.78
N SER A 142 -20.83 -21.51 9.77
CA SER A 142 -21.09 -22.53 10.79
C SER A 142 -22.09 -22.10 11.87
N ALA A 143 -22.34 -20.80 11.98
CA ALA A 143 -23.25 -20.20 12.95
C ALA A 143 -24.68 -19.95 12.40
N LEU A 144 -24.87 -20.13 11.08
CA LEU A 144 -26.13 -19.96 10.37
C LEU A 144 -26.73 -21.32 10.00
#